data_AF-A0A0B2XJL4-F1
#
_entry.id   AF-A0A0B2XJL4-F1
#
_cell.length_a   1.000
_cell.length_b   1.000
_cell.length_c   1.000
_cell.angle_alpha   90.00
_cell.angle_beta   90.00
_cell.angle_gamma   90.00
#
_symmetry.space_group_name_H-M   'P 1'
#
loop_
_entity.id
_entity.type
_entity.pdbx_description
1 polymer ?
#
loop_
_entity_poly.entity_id
_entity_poly.type
_entity_poly.pdbx_seq_one_letter_code
_entity_poly.pdbx_strand_id
1 'polypeptide(L)'
;MSDSAPPASEKDPWNIKSKEKFETKSKSEFYDPCQEAAQRSYKCLYRNGGDKSMCGEYFQAYRDCKAAWVRMAHVQDCGCAADEAMMD
;
A
#
# COMPACT_ATOMS: atom_id res chain seq x y z
N MET A 1 -27.20 0.65 7.69
CA MET A 1 -26.93 -0.44 6.72
C MET A 1 -25.52 -0.24 6.20
N SER A 2 -24.67 -1.26 6.32
CA SER A 2 -23.30 -1.38 5.77
C SER A 2 -22.16 -0.63 6.48
N ASP A 3 -21.84 -1.07 7.71
CA ASP A 3 -20.46 -1.04 8.22
C ASP A 3 -19.95 -2.49 8.25
N SER A 4 -19.62 -3.01 7.06
CA SER A 4 -18.82 -4.21 6.94
C SER A 4 -17.38 -3.74 6.77
N ALA A 5 -16.65 -3.65 7.88
CA ALA A 5 -15.22 -3.48 7.87
C ALA A 5 -14.58 -4.53 6.93
N PRO A 6 -13.88 -4.14 5.85
CA PRO A 6 -13.17 -5.10 5.03
C PRO A 6 -12.08 -5.78 5.89
N PRO A 7 -11.86 -7.09 5.72
CA PRO A 7 -10.92 -7.85 6.52
C PRO A 7 -9.53 -7.20 6.43
N ALA A 8 -8.85 -7.11 7.58
CA ALA A 8 -7.59 -6.39 7.77
C ALA A 8 -6.43 -6.83 6.86
N SER A 9 -6.60 -7.86 6.03
CA SER A 9 -5.61 -8.43 5.11
C SER A 9 -5.62 -7.86 3.68
N GLU A 10 -6.66 -7.12 3.26
CA GLU A 10 -6.68 -6.49 1.92
C GLU A 10 -6.00 -5.12 1.85
N LYS A 11 -5.68 -4.52 2.99
CA LYS A 11 -5.05 -3.18 3.07
C LYS A 11 -3.54 -3.20 3.22
N ASP A 12 -2.92 -4.37 3.31
CA ASP A 12 -1.47 -4.46 3.38
C ASP A 12 -0.87 -4.21 1.98
N PRO A 13 -0.03 -3.17 1.81
CA PRO A 13 0.66 -2.91 0.55
C PRO A 13 1.52 -4.10 0.08
N TRP A 14 1.93 -4.96 1.01
CA TRP A 14 2.72 -6.17 0.76
C TRP A 14 1.93 -7.44 1.06
N ASN A 15 0.87 -7.67 0.31
CA ASN A 15 0.21 -8.97 0.25
C ASN A 15 0.85 -9.88 -0.81
N ILE A 16 0.57 -11.19 -0.75
CA ILE A 16 1.12 -12.19 -1.70
C ILE A 16 0.82 -11.82 -3.16
N LYS A 17 -0.37 -11.27 -3.46
CA LYS A 17 -0.73 -10.83 -4.81
C LYS A 17 0.08 -9.62 -5.29
N SER A 18 0.39 -8.67 -4.41
CA SER A 18 1.22 -7.50 -4.72
C SER A 18 2.65 -7.91 -5.03
N LYS A 19 3.16 -8.91 -4.30
CA LYS A 19 4.49 -9.49 -4.54
C LYS A 19 4.55 -10.23 -5.87
N GLU A 20 3.61 -11.13 -6.15
CA GLU A 20 3.55 -11.84 -7.44
C GLU A 20 3.45 -10.88 -8.63
N LYS A 21 2.64 -9.83 -8.52
CA LYS A 21 2.52 -8.81 -9.57
C LYS A 21 3.80 -7.99 -9.75
N PHE A 22 4.59 -7.78 -8.69
CA PHE A 22 5.88 -7.11 -8.79
C PHE A 22 6.92 -8.01 -9.47
N GLU A 23 7.01 -9.28 -9.08
CA GLU A 23 7.96 -10.26 -9.65
C GLU A 23 7.64 -10.66 -11.10
N THR A 24 6.36 -10.74 -11.46
CA THR A 24 5.92 -11.10 -12.82
C THR A 24 6.00 -9.95 -13.82
N LYS A 25 6.26 -8.73 -13.34
CA LYS A 25 6.33 -7.54 -14.16
C LYS A 25 7.60 -7.53 -15.01
N SER A 26 7.47 -7.09 -16.26
CA SER A 26 8.66 -6.81 -17.08
C SER A 26 9.48 -5.70 -16.41
N LYS A 27 10.81 -5.85 -16.37
CA LYS A 27 11.71 -4.89 -15.69
C LYS A 27 11.58 -3.44 -16.20
N SER A 28 10.96 -3.21 -17.36
CA SER A 28 10.72 -1.90 -17.94
C SER A 28 9.42 -1.23 -17.47
N GLU A 29 8.55 -1.92 -16.74
CA GLU A 29 7.22 -1.41 -16.42
C GLU A 29 7.15 -0.96 -14.94
N PHE A 30 6.58 0.23 -14.69
CA PHE A 30 6.49 0.82 -13.35
C PHE A 30 5.28 0.29 -12.58
N TYR A 31 5.47 -0.28 -11.39
CA TYR A 31 4.39 -0.71 -10.49
C TYR A 31 4.41 0.10 -9.19
N ASP A 32 3.32 0.78 -8.90
CA ASP A 32 3.11 1.44 -7.61
C ASP A 32 2.10 0.62 -6.77
N PRO A 33 2.53 -0.07 -5.72
CA PRO A 33 1.63 -0.83 -4.83
C PRO A 33 0.65 0.08 -4.07
N CYS A 34 0.92 1.39 -4.02
CA CYS A 34 0.05 2.39 -3.42
C CYS A 34 -0.86 3.09 -4.43
N GLN A 35 -0.95 2.59 -5.66
CA GLN A 35 -1.71 3.21 -6.75
C GLN A 35 -3.19 3.42 -6.40
N GLU A 36 -3.83 2.53 -5.64
CA GLU A 36 -5.23 2.71 -5.21
C GLU A 36 -5.40 3.89 -4.24
N ALA A 37 -4.49 4.04 -3.27
CA ALA A 37 -4.52 5.16 -2.34
C ALA A 37 -4.28 6.50 -3.06
N ALA A 38 -3.38 6.50 -4.06
CA ALA A 38 -3.16 7.65 -4.94
C ALA A 38 -4.44 8.00 -5.73
N GLN A 39 -5.08 7.01 -6.36
CA GLN A 39 -6.32 7.23 -7.11
C GLN A 39 -7.44 7.80 -6.24
N ARG A 40 -7.58 7.36 -4.98
CA ARG A 40 -8.55 7.92 -4.03
C ARG A 40 -8.26 9.39 -3.73
N SER A 41 -6.99 9.73 -3.53
CA SER A 41 -6.55 11.12 -3.33
C SER A 41 -6.87 12.00 -4.54
N TYR A 42 -6.60 11.50 -5.76
CA TYR A 42 -6.94 12.22 -6.99
C TYR A 42 -8.45 12.39 -7.16
N LYS A 43 -9.26 11.36 -6.89
CA LYS A 43 -10.72 11.46 -6.93
C LYS A 43 -11.26 12.53 -5.98
N CYS A 44 -10.67 12.68 -4.79
CA CYS A 44 -11.03 13.75 -3.88
C CYS A 44 -10.72 15.14 -4.47
N LEU A 45 -9.53 15.31 -5.06
CA LEU A 45 -9.17 16.58 -5.72
C LEU A 45 -10.10 16.93 -6.87
N TYR A 46 -10.45 15.97 -7.74
CA TYR A 46 -11.37 16.22 -8.85
C TYR A 46 -12.76 16.68 -8.39
N ARG A 47 -13.22 16.22 -7.22
CA ARG A 47 -14.53 16.57 -6.66
C ARG A 47 -14.52 17.90 -5.91
N ASN A 48 -13.36 18.34 -5.43
CA ASN A 48 -13.20 19.55 -4.61
C ASN A 48 -12.41 20.65 -5.33
N GLY A 49 -12.35 20.63 -6.66
CA GLY A 49 -11.66 21.67 -7.44
C GLY A 49 -10.15 21.77 -7.19
N GLY A 50 -9.52 20.69 -6.71
CA GLY A 50 -8.11 20.67 -6.35
C GLY A 50 -7.79 21.13 -4.93
N ASP A 51 -8.79 21.37 -4.08
CA ASP A 51 -8.56 21.74 -2.68
C ASP A 51 -7.97 20.56 -1.89
N LYS A 52 -6.71 20.72 -1.48
CA LYS A 52 -5.97 19.72 -0.73
C LYS A 52 -6.38 19.63 0.73
N SER A 53 -6.92 20.71 1.29
CA SER A 53 -7.31 20.77 2.71
C SER A 53 -8.41 19.76 3.03
N MET A 54 -9.31 19.53 2.08
CA MET A 54 -10.43 18.58 2.17
C MET A 54 -10.03 17.12 1.99
N CYS A 55 -8.82 16.85 1.50
CA CYS A 55 -8.37 15.51 1.08
C CYS A 55 -7.27 14.93 1.99
N GLY A 56 -7.03 15.52 3.16
CA GLY A 56 -5.94 15.17 4.07
C GLY A 56 -5.85 13.68 4.41
N GLU A 57 -6.98 13.03 4.69
CA GLU A 57 -7.03 11.61 5.04
C GLU A 57 -6.59 10.70 3.89
N TYR A 58 -6.93 11.05 2.64
CA TYR A 58 -6.51 10.28 1.47
C TYR A 58 -4.99 10.38 1.24
N PHE A 59 -4.43 11.58 1.43
CA PHE A 59 -2.97 11.77 1.34
C PHE A 59 -2.25 11.06 2.48
N GLN A 60 -2.84 11.03 3.68
CA GLN A 60 -2.28 10.28 4.80
C GLN A 60 -2.21 8.79 4.49
N ALA A 61 -3.30 8.20 3.98
CA ALA A 61 -3.32 6.81 3.55
C ALA A 61 -2.27 6.49 2.47
N TYR A 62 -2.03 7.40 1.52
CA TYR A 62 -0.97 7.22 0.52
C TYR A 62 0.43 7.25 1.15
N ARG A 63 0.69 8.19 2.07
CA ARG A 63 1.97 8.27 2.79
C ARG A 63 2.21 7.03 3.65
N ASP A 64 1.19 6.57 4.36
CA ASP A 64 1.28 5.38 5.22
C ASP A 64 1.59 4.13 4.39
N CYS A 65 0.90 3.97 3.26
CA CYS A 65 1.17 2.89 2.31
C CYS A 65 2.62 2.93 1.82
N LYS A 66 3.10 4.11 1.42
CA LYS A 66 4.47 4.28 0.90
C LYS A 66 5.53 4.04 1.98
N ALA A 67 5.26 4.47 3.21
CA ALA A 67 6.14 4.24 4.36
C ALA A 67 6.19 2.74 4.74
N ALA A 68 5.06 2.03 4.68
CA ALA A 68 5.04 0.59 4.84
C ALA A 68 5.80 -0.11 3.70
N TRP A 69 5.57 0.28 2.45
CA TRP A 69 6.27 -0.26 1.28
C TRP A 69 7.79 -0.11 1.39
N VAL A 70 8.28 1.10 1.66
CA VAL A 70 9.73 1.37 1.78
C VAL A 70 10.32 0.53 2.91
N ARG A 71 9.62 0.39 4.05
CA ARG A 71 10.08 -0.49 5.14
C ARG A 71 10.14 -1.96 4.71
N MET A 72 9.12 -2.49 4.07
CA MET A 72 9.07 -3.90 3.65
C MET A 72 10.04 -4.19 2.50
N ALA A 73 10.16 -3.28 1.52
CA ALA A 73 11.11 -3.38 0.42
C ALA A 73 12.55 -3.36 0.91
N HIS A 74 12.88 -2.52 1.90
CA HIS A 74 14.21 -2.54 2.54
C HIS A 74 14.45 -3.79 3.38
N VAL A 75 13.42 -4.34 4.03
CA VAL A 75 13.52 -5.64 4.72
C VAL A 75 13.79 -6.78 3.73
N GLN A 76 13.35 -6.68 2.48
CA GLN A 76 13.57 -7.71 1.45
C GLN A 76 15.03 -7.79 0.97
N ASP A 77 15.83 -6.73 1.11
CA ASP A 77 17.28 -6.68 0.78
C ASP A 77 18.18 -7.24 1.90
N CYS A 78 17.67 -7.35 3.13
CA CYS A 78 18.35 -8.06 4.20
C CYS A 78 17.74 -9.46 4.26
N GLY A 79 18.46 -10.48 3.81
CA GLY A 79 18.03 -11.89 3.82
C GLY A 79 17.84 -12.49 5.23
N CYS A 80 17.07 -11.83 6.10
CA CYS A 80 16.60 -12.37 7.35
C CYS A 80 15.23 -12.99 7.08
N ALA A 81 15.24 -14.28 6.75
CA ALA A 81 14.08 -15.13 6.92
C ALA A 81 13.48 -14.86 8.31
N ALA A 82 12.21 -14.49 8.34
CA ALA A 82 11.41 -14.62 9.55
C ALA A 82 11.24 -16.12 9.80
N ASP A 83 12.23 -16.71 10.46
CA ASP A 83 12.10 -18.03 11.08
C ASP A 83 11.29 -17.84 12.37
N GLU A 84 10.19 -18.60 12.45
CA GLU A 84 9.39 -18.79 13.65
C GLU A 84 10.26 -19.16 14.85
N ALA A 85 10.44 -18.24 15.79
CA ALA A 85 10.82 -18.61 17.15
C ALA A 85 9.54 -19.04 17.91
N MET A 86 9.27 -20.33 17.79
CA MET A 86 8.51 -21.14 18.75
C MET A 86 9.31 -21.30 20.06
N MET A 87 8.61 -21.24 21.22
CA MET A 87 9.01 -21.54 22.63
C MET A 87 9.89 -20.49 23.33
N ASP A 88 9.51 -19.89 24.47
CA ASP A 88 8.63 -20.32 25.59
C ASP A 88 7.36 -19.44 25.79
#